data_AF-A1CVH9-F1
#
_entry.id   AF-A1CVH9-F1
#
_cell.length_a   1.000
_cell.length_b   1.000
_cell.length_c   1.000
_cell.angle_alpha   90.00
_cell.angle_beta   90.00
_cell.angle_gamma   90.00
#
_symmetry.space_group_name_H-M   'P 1'
#
loop_
_entity.id
_entity.type
_entity.pdbx_description
1 polymer ?
#
loop_
_entity_poly.entity_id
_entity_poly.type
_entity_poly.pdbx_seq_one_letter_code
_entity_poly.pdbx_strand_id
1 'polypeptide(L)'
;MAAVSFLEEGQLQAVEELIGFRFTNRHWLLEALQAAGLINRDRNKKLAIIGDKVLGLIASNSYLAERGFLMGLDRYIVNNPAQGGLIPAKLMATTVEAILGAVARDSDSDLTVVENVADALGLSWYQ
;
A
#
# COMPACT_ATOMS: atom_id res chain seq x y z
N MET A 1 19.79 21.04 0.58
CA MET A 1 19.54 19.84 -0.25
C MET A 1 18.44 19.05 0.43
N ALA A 2 17.24 19.00 -0.17
CA ALA A 2 16.13 18.26 0.44
C ALA A 2 16.41 16.77 0.27
N ALA A 3 16.57 16.06 1.38
CA ALA A 3 16.55 14.61 1.39
C ALA A 3 15.18 14.19 0.84
N VAL A 4 15.16 13.72 -0.41
CA VAL A 4 14.02 12.95 -0.90
C VAL A 4 14.06 11.68 -0.04
N SER A 5 13.12 11.57 0.88
CA SER A 5 12.97 10.46 1.82
C SER A 5 12.63 9.19 1.02
N PHE A 6 13.64 8.49 0.55
CA PHE A 6 13.50 7.15 0.01
C PHE A 6 13.38 6.17 1.17
N LEU A 7 12.54 5.15 1.03
CA LEU A 7 12.53 4.04 1.97
C LEU A 7 13.83 3.24 1.81
N GLU A 8 14.43 2.86 2.94
CA GLU A 8 15.58 1.96 2.94
C GLU A 8 15.14 0.50 2.73
N GLU A 9 16.06 -0.36 2.26
CA GLU A 9 15.80 -1.79 2.03
C GLU A 9 15.20 -2.49 3.27
N GLY A 10 15.65 -2.12 4.47
CA GLY A 10 15.12 -2.68 5.72
C GLY A 10 13.65 -2.32 5.96
N GLN A 11 13.21 -1.13 5.51
CA GLN A 11 11.81 -0.72 5.62
C GLN A 11 10.92 -1.47 4.62
N LEU A 12 11.41 -1.68 3.39
CA LEU A 12 10.70 -2.49 2.39
C LEU A 12 10.55 -3.93 2.87
N GLN A 13 11.63 -4.51 3.41
CA GLN A 13 11.59 -5.86 3.97
C GLN A 13 10.62 -5.97 5.17
N ALA A 14 10.59 -4.99 6.07
CA ALA A 14 9.64 -4.99 7.16
C ALA A 14 8.17 -4.98 6.68
N VAL A 15 7.89 -4.27 5.58
CA VAL A 15 6.54 -4.28 4.98
C VAL A 15 6.25 -5.63 4.32
N GLU A 16 7.20 -6.23 3.59
CA GLU A 16 7.06 -7.59 3.02
C GLU A 16 6.74 -8.63 4.10
N GLU A 17 7.43 -8.57 5.25
CA GLU A 17 7.19 -9.45 6.40
C GLU A 17 5.82 -9.21 7.02
N LEU A 18 5.41 -7.94 7.14
CA LEU A 18 4.12 -7.55 7.70
C LEU A 18 2.94 -8.02 6.84
N ILE A 19 3.07 -7.96 5.51
CA ILE A 19 2.01 -8.37 4.57
C ILE A 19 2.12 -9.84 4.15
N GLY A 20 3.15 -10.56 4.60
CA GLY A 20 3.37 -11.96 4.26
C GLY A 20 3.69 -12.23 2.77
N PHE A 21 4.22 -11.24 2.04
CA PHE A 21 4.52 -11.36 0.62
C PHE A 21 5.85 -10.71 0.26
N ARG A 22 6.68 -11.45 -0.47
CA ARG A 22 7.99 -10.98 -0.96
C ARG A 22 7.87 -10.61 -2.43
N PHE A 23 8.15 -9.36 -2.75
CA PHE A 23 8.10 -8.89 -4.13
C PHE A 23 9.29 -9.42 -4.93
N THR A 24 9.01 -9.91 -6.13
CA THR A 24 10.02 -10.16 -7.16
C THR A 24 10.63 -8.83 -7.60
N ASN A 25 9.78 -7.81 -7.78
CA ASN A 25 10.21 -6.44 -8.05
C ASN A 25 9.70 -5.47 -6.97
N ARG A 26 10.56 -5.17 -5.99
CA ARG A 26 10.30 -4.22 -4.89
C ARG A 26 9.99 -2.79 -5.34
N HIS A 27 10.24 -2.45 -6.60
CA HIS A 27 9.79 -1.18 -7.17
C HIS A 27 8.27 -1.00 -7.04
N TRP A 28 7.49 -2.07 -7.19
CA TRP A 28 6.03 -2.01 -7.04
C TRP A 28 5.61 -1.64 -5.62
N LEU A 29 6.29 -2.22 -4.62
CA LEU A 29 6.08 -1.89 -3.22
C LEU A 29 6.48 -0.44 -2.91
N LEU A 30 7.64 0.00 -3.41
CA LEU A 30 8.09 1.38 -3.25
C LEU A 30 7.09 2.37 -3.85
N GLU A 31 6.54 2.09 -5.04
CA GLU A 31 5.53 2.94 -5.67
C GLU A 31 4.22 2.98 -4.88
N ALA A 32 3.81 1.85 -4.28
CA ALA A 32 2.60 1.78 -3.46
C ALA A 32 2.71 2.65 -2.18
N LEU A 33 3.89 2.68 -1.56
CA LEU A 33 4.15 3.41 -0.32
C LEU A 33 4.41 4.92 -0.54
N GLN A 34 4.58 5.36 -1.78
CA GLN A 34 4.80 6.78 -2.11
C GLN A 34 3.49 7.53 -2.33
N ALA A 35 3.18 8.47 -1.44
CA ALA A 35 2.04 9.35 -1.60
C ALA A 35 2.15 10.21 -2.87
N ALA A 36 1.00 10.49 -3.48
CA ALA A 36 0.90 11.44 -4.58
C ALA A 36 1.48 12.82 -4.21
N GLY A 37 2.36 13.36 -5.06
CA GLY A 37 2.77 14.76 -4.98
C GLY A 37 4.26 15.06 -4.82
N LEU A 38 5.14 14.05 -4.75
CA LEU A 38 6.59 14.30 -4.74
C LEU A 38 7.14 14.69 -6.13
N ILE A 39 6.68 14.05 -7.20
CA ILE A 39 7.11 14.33 -8.59
C ILE A 39 5.98 14.05 -9.60
N ASN A 40 5.02 13.17 -9.26
CA ASN A 40 3.89 12.81 -10.12
C ASN A 40 2.60 12.75 -9.28
N ARG A 41 1.50 13.36 -9.73
CA ARG A 41 0.27 13.53 -8.94
C ARG A 41 -0.53 12.23 -8.72
N ASP A 42 -0.13 11.14 -9.38
CA ASP A 42 -0.92 9.91 -9.48
C ASP A 42 -0.13 8.61 -9.26
N ARG A 43 1.01 8.66 -8.56
CA ARG A 43 1.93 7.50 -8.49
C ARG A 43 1.30 6.26 -7.83
N ASN A 44 1.10 6.26 -6.51
CA ASN A 44 0.39 5.18 -5.83
C ASN A 44 -1.06 5.03 -6.32
N LYS A 45 -1.70 6.11 -6.79
CA LYS A 45 -3.08 6.07 -7.29
C LYS A 45 -3.29 5.11 -8.45
N LYS A 46 -2.32 4.91 -9.33
CA LYS A 46 -2.45 3.94 -10.44
C LYS A 46 -2.54 2.50 -9.93
N LEU A 47 -1.71 2.16 -8.95
CA LEU A 47 -1.76 0.86 -8.28
C LEU A 47 -3.02 0.77 -7.41
N ALA A 48 -3.43 1.85 -6.76
CA ALA A 48 -4.67 1.90 -6.01
C ALA A 48 -5.89 1.65 -6.90
N ILE A 49 -5.93 2.13 -8.14
CA ILE A 49 -7.01 1.80 -9.09
C ILE A 49 -7.03 0.30 -9.42
N ILE A 50 -5.86 -0.35 -9.49
CA ILE A 50 -5.79 -1.81 -9.68
C ILE A 50 -6.31 -2.51 -8.43
N GLY A 51 -5.82 -2.12 -7.25
CA GLY A 51 -6.26 -2.67 -5.97
C GLY A 51 -7.73 -2.42 -5.67
N ASP A 52 -8.29 -1.27 -6.03
CA ASP A 52 -9.70 -0.91 -5.88
C ASP A 52 -10.60 -1.76 -6.80
N LYS A 53 -10.11 -2.21 -7.96
CA LYS A 53 -10.88 -3.20 -8.74
C LYS A 53 -10.94 -4.57 -8.07
N VAL A 54 -9.90 -4.92 -7.31
CA VAL A 54 -9.84 -6.15 -6.53
C VAL A 54 -10.67 -5.99 -5.24
N LEU A 55 -10.50 -4.87 -4.54
CA LEU A 55 -11.07 -4.58 -3.22
C LEU A 55 -12.45 -3.97 -3.24
N GLY A 56 -12.83 -3.23 -4.29
CA GLY A 56 -14.07 -2.46 -4.37
C GLY A 56 -15.33 -3.34 -4.41
N LEU A 57 -15.14 -4.66 -4.58
CA LEU A 57 -16.19 -5.67 -4.41
C LEU A 57 -16.40 -6.06 -2.94
N ILE A 58 -15.43 -5.74 -2.07
CA ILE A 58 -15.34 -6.31 -0.73
C ILE A 58 -15.23 -5.22 0.35
N ALA A 59 -14.30 -4.27 0.32
CA ALA A 59 -14.00 -3.40 1.47
C ALA A 59 -14.29 -1.90 1.22
N SER A 60 -14.70 -1.18 2.28
CA SER A 60 -14.82 0.29 2.25
C SER A 60 -13.50 0.99 2.58
N ASN A 61 -13.24 2.19 2.02
CA ASN A 61 -12.02 2.95 2.30
C ASN A 61 -11.81 3.23 3.80
N SER A 62 -12.89 3.41 4.58
CA SER A 62 -12.78 3.59 6.04
C SER A 62 -12.22 2.35 6.73
N TYR A 63 -12.68 1.16 6.34
CA TYR A 63 -12.18 -0.11 6.85
C TYR A 63 -10.73 -0.34 6.45
N LEU A 64 -10.38 -0.06 5.18
CA LEU A 64 -9.00 -0.14 4.69
C LEU A 64 -8.07 0.80 5.46
N ALA A 65 -8.52 2.02 5.75
CA ALA A 65 -7.76 2.98 6.53
C ALA A 65 -7.51 2.49 7.95
N GLU A 66 -8.56 2.02 8.63
CA GLU A 66 -8.48 1.48 9.99
C GLU A 66 -7.48 0.33 10.06
N ARG A 67 -7.61 -0.66 9.17
CA ARG A 67 -6.70 -1.80 9.11
C ARG A 67 -5.26 -1.36 8.82
N GLY A 68 -5.05 -0.45 7.89
CA GLY A 68 -3.72 0.08 7.58
C GLY A 68 -3.05 0.77 8.77
N PHE A 69 -3.80 1.54 9.57
CA PHE A 69 -3.28 2.13 10.81
C PHE A 69 -3.03 1.10 11.91
N LEU A 70 -3.93 0.12 12.09
CA LEU A 70 -3.74 -0.96 13.07
C LEU A 70 -2.47 -1.78 12.80
N MET A 71 -2.12 -1.95 11.53
CA MET A 71 -0.89 -2.63 11.11
C MET A 71 0.35 -1.72 11.21
N GLY A 72 0.20 -0.42 11.43
CA GLY A 72 1.32 0.53 11.51
C GLY A 72 1.93 0.87 10.16
N LEU A 73 1.17 0.76 9.06
CA LEU A 73 1.65 1.08 7.72
C LEU A 73 1.95 2.58 7.53
N ASP A 74 1.41 3.44 8.38
CA ASP A 74 1.61 4.90 8.34
C ASP A 74 3.08 5.29 8.47
N ARG A 75 3.85 4.47 9.18
CA ARG A 75 5.28 4.63 9.42
C ARG A 75 6.14 4.41 8.17
N TYR A 76 5.57 3.73 7.17
CA TYR A 76 6.23 3.40 5.91
C TYR A 76 5.69 4.21 4.72
N ILE A 77 4.69 5.08 4.95
CA ILE A 77 4.18 5.97 3.91
C ILE A 77 5.11 7.16 3.74
N VAL A 78 5.66 7.29 2.53
CA VAL A 78 6.44 8.47 2.16
C VAL A 78 5.47 9.57 1.72
N ASN A 79 5.15 10.48 2.66
CA ASN A 79 4.30 11.63 2.38
C ASN A 79 5.09 12.82 1.81
N ASN A 80 4.42 13.72 1.12
CA ASN A 80 5.00 15.00 0.73
C ASN A 80 5.19 15.88 1.99
N PRO A 81 6.40 16.41 2.27
CA PRO A 81 6.65 17.30 3.40
C PRO A 81 5.66 18.49 3.51
N ALA A 82 5.17 18.99 2.37
CA ALA A 82 4.18 20.07 2.32
C ALA A 82 2.79 19.69 2.87
N GLN A 83 2.49 18.40 3.01
CA GLN A 83 1.24 17.89 3.57
C GLN A 83 1.35 17.56 5.07
N GLY A 84 2.52 17.76 5.67
CA GLY A 84 2.77 17.46 7.09
C GLY A 84 3.02 15.98 7.38
N GLY A 85 3.28 15.68 8.66
CA GLY A 85 3.59 14.31 9.13
C GLY A 85 2.38 13.44 9.46
N LEU A 86 1.16 14.01 9.45
CA LEU A 86 -0.07 13.26 9.69
C LEU A 86 -0.54 12.60 8.39
N ILE A 87 -0.79 11.29 8.42
CA ILE A 87 -1.38 10.55 7.30
C ILE A 87 -2.92 10.65 7.38
N PRO A 88 -3.61 11.23 6.39
CA PRO A 88 -5.07 11.21 6.35
C PRO A 88 -5.61 9.79 6.11
N ALA A 89 -6.76 9.45 6.67
CA ALA A 89 -7.40 8.14 6.47
C ALA A 89 -7.57 7.78 4.99
N LYS A 90 -7.93 8.76 4.14
CA LYS A 90 -8.02 8.56 2.70
C LYS A 90 -6.68 8.15 2.06
N LEU A 91 -5.57 8.75 2.49
CA LEU A 91 -4.25 8.37 2.00
C LEU A 91 -3.88 6.96 2.46
N MET A 92 -4.19 6.61 3.72
CA MET A 92 -3.97 5.26 4.24
C MET A 92 -4.73 4.22 3.40
N ALA A 93 -6.03 4.44 3.16
CA ALA A 93 -6.84 3.57 2.32
C ALA A 93 -6.23 3.39 0.93
N THR A 94 -5.86 4.50 0.27
CA THR A 94 -5.20 4.47 -1.04
C THR A 94 -3.87 3.74 -1.03
N THR A 95 -3.10 3.82 0.06
CA THR A 95 -1.87 3.03 0.20
C THR A 95 -2.17 1.54 0.32
N VAL A 96 -3.17 1.13 1.12
CA VAL A 96 -3.57 -0.28 1.24
C VAL A 96 -4.05 -0.82 -0.11
N GLU A 97 -4.88 -0.06 -0.83
CA GLU A 97 -5.29 -0.37 -2.20
C GLU A 97 -4.06 -0.50 -3.12
N ALA A 98 -3.11 0.42 -3.02
CA ALA A 98 -1.90 0.40 -3.84
C ALA A 98 -0.99 -0.79 -3.55
N ILE A 99 -0.87 -1.22 -2.28
CA ILE A 99 -0.09 -2.41 -1.90
C ILE A 99 -0.70 -3.64 -2.55
N LEU A 100 -2.02 -3.84 -2.47
CA LEU A 100 -2.67 -4.98 -3.12
C LEU A 100 -2.59 -4.89 -4.64
N GLY A 101 -2.71 -3.70 -5.23
CA GLY A 101 -2.49 -3.50 -6.66
C GLY A 101 -1.05 -3.80 -7.09
N ALA A 102 -0.06 -3.50 -6.24
CA ALA A 102 1.34 -3.86 -6.44
C ALA A 102 1.54 -5.38 -6.39
N VAL A 103 0.93 -6.06 -5.41
CA VAL A 103 0.98 -7.53 -5.29
C VAL A 103 0.37 -8.16 -6.53
N ALA A 104 -0.85 -7.75 -6.91
CA ALA A 104 -1.51 -8.24 -8.11
C ALA A 104 -0.66 -8.02 -9.38
N ARG A 105 0.10 -6.92 -9.44
CA ARG A 105 0.99 -6.64 -10.57
C ARG A 105 2.24 -7.53 -10.57
N ASP A 106 2.81 -7.81 -9.40
CA ASP A 106 4.01 -8.63 -9.24
C ASP A 106 3.73 -10.13 -9.37
N SER A 107 2.53 -10.57 -9.00
CA SER A 107 2.06 -11.97 -9.07
C SER A 107 1.39 -12.35 -10.40
N ASP A 108 1.52 -11.53 -11.45
CA ASP A 108 0.82 -11.71 -12.74
C ASP A 108 -0.70 -11.88 -12.61
N SER A 109 -1.30 -11.14 -11.68
CA SER A 109 -2.74 -11.15 -11.33
C SER A 109 -3.24 -12.46 -10.72
N ASP A 110 -2.37 -13.23 -10.06
CA ASP A 110 -2.78 -14.37 -9.23
C ASP A 110 -3.63 -13.88 -8.03
N LEU A 111 -4.93 -14.14 -8.08
CA LEU A 111 -5.88 -13.72 -7.06
C LEU A 111 -5.67 -14.43 -5.73
N THR A 112 -5.18 -15.66 -5.70
CA THR A 112 -4.91 -16.39 -4.45
C THR A 112 -3.78 -15.72 -3.67
N VAL A 113 -2.77 -15.20 -4.38
CA VAL A 113 -1.70 -14.41 -3.74
C VAL A 113 -2.26 -13.12 -3.14
N VAL A 114 -3.16 -12.43 -3.87
CA VAL A 114 -3.77 -11.18 -3.40
C VAL A 114 -4.70 -11.41 -2.21
N GLU A 115 -5.45 -12.52 -2.21
CA GLU A 115 -6.29 -12.97 -1.09
C GLU A 115 -5.43 -13.24 0.15
N ASN A 116 -4.33 -13.98 0.02
CA ASN A 116 -3.42 -14.25 1.15
C ASN A 116 -2.87 -12.96 1.77
N VAL A 117 -2.53 -11.96 0.93
CA VAL A 117 -2.05 -10.66 1.41
C VAL A 117 -3.18 -9.86 2.06
N ALA A 118 -4.38 -9.89 1.49
CA ALA A 118 -5.55 -9.27 2.09
C ALA A 118 -5.83 -9.88 3.48
N ASP A 119 -5.73 -11.20 3.61
CA ASP A 119 -5.87 -11.90 4.88
C ASP A 119 -4.79 -11.50 5.89
N ALA A 120 -3.53 -11.37 5.46
CA ALA A 120 -2.43 -10.89 6.30
C ALA A 120 -2.64 -9.45 6.81
N LEU A 121 -3.30 -8.60 6.00
CA LEU A 121 -3.75 -7.26 6.41
C LEU A 121 -5.01 -7.30 7.32
N GLY A 122 -5.55 -8.50 7.57
CA GLY A 122 -6.82 -8.75 8.24
C GLY A 122 -8.01 -8.12 7.52
N LEU A 123 -7.94 -8.11 6.20
CA LEU A 123 -9.05 -7.83 5.30
C LEU A 123 -9.85 -9.10 4.97
N SER A 124 -9.44 -10.25 5.51
CA SER A 124 -10.15 -11.53 5.40
C SER A 124 -11.62 -11.35 5.78
N TRP A 125 -12.51 -11.62 4.84
CA TRP A 125 -13.94 -11.64 5.10
C TRP A 125 -14.29 -12.89 5.88
N TYR A 126 -15.23 -12.75 6.80
CA TYR A 126 -16.03 -13.87 7.24
C TYR A 126 -16.78 -14.41 6.01
N GLN A 127 -16.54 -15.67 5.63
CA GLN A 127 -17.38 -16.41 4.68
C GLN A 127 -18.76 -16.69 5.29
#